data_AF-A0A7X5F8K9-F1
#
_entry.id   AF-A0A7X5F8K9-F1
#
_cell.length_a   1.000
_cell.length_b   1.000
_cell.length_c   1.000
_cell.angle_alpha   90.00
_cell.angle_beta   90.00
_cell.angle_gamma   90.00
#
_symmetry.space_group_name_H-M   'P 1'
#
loop_
_entity.id
_entity.type
_entity.pdbx_description
1 polymer ?
#
loop_
_entity_poly.entity_id
_entity_poly.type
_entity_poly.pdbx_seq_one_letter_code
_entity_poly.pdbx_strand_id
1 'polypeptide(L)' 'MAKEKLDTKNLNDSLKRLAEITEWFDNQEEIDVEEGLKKVKEAAELIRASKERLKTIENEFEEIKKGIEEETKEDQDA' A
#
# COMPACT_ATOMS: atom_id res chain seq x y z
N MET A 1 9.21 15.10 -18.94
CA MET A 1 9.28 13.74 -18.37
C MET A 1 9.46 13.85 -16.86
N ALA A 2 8.38 14.06 -16.09
CA ALA A 2 8.48 14.24 -14.63
C ALA A 2 7.19 13.84 -13.89
N LYS A 3 6.39 12.93 -14.47
CA LYS A 3 5.17 12.38 -13.83
C LYS A 3 5.26 10.87 -13.56
N GLU A 4 6.42 10.26 -13.75
CA GLU A 4 6.62 8.82 -13.58
C GLU A 4 7.57 8.55 -12.41
N LYS A 5 7.02 8.63 -11.22
CA LYS A 5 7.41 7.85 -10.03
C LYS A 5 6.32 8.10 -9.00
N LEU A 6 5.09 7.71 -9.32
CA LEU A 6 4.09 7.50 -8.27
C LEU A 6 4.72 6.58 -7.24
N ASP A 7 4.47 6.88 -5.96
CA ASP A 7 4.92 6.28 -4.69
C ASP A 7 4.80 4.74 -4.53
N THR A 8 4.87 3.99 -5.62
CA THR A 8 4.97 2.53 -5.69
C THR A 8 6.13 1.98 -4.87
N LYS A 9 7.23 2.75 -4.72
CA LYS A 9 8.30 2.37 -3.77
C LYS A 9 7.78 2.28 -2.34
N ASN A 10 7.00 3.26 -1.87
CA ASN A 10 6.56 3.32 -0.47
C ASN A 10 5.69 2.12 -0.05
N LEU A 11 4.68 1.76 -0.86
CA LEU A 11 3.83 0.60 -0.53
C LEU A 11 4.58 -0.73 -0.67
N ASN A 12 5.37 -0.90 -1.73
CA ASN A 12 6.15 -2.12 -1.94
C ASN A 12 7.19 -2.33 -0.81
N ASP A 13 7.87 -1.27 -0.41
CA ASP A 13 8.84 -1.29 0.68
C ASP A 13 8.16 -1.55 2.03
N SER A 14 6.96 -0.99 2.26
CA SER A 14 6.15 -1.30 3.45
C SER A 14 5.77 -2.77 3.52
N LEU A 15 5.33 -3.36 2.41
CA LEU A 15 4.98 -4.79 2.33
C LEU A 15 6.20 -5.71 2.53
N LYS A 16 7.34 -5.36 1.94
CA LYS A 16 8.60 -6.08 2.18
C LYS A 16 8.98 -6.02 3.65
N ARG A 17 8.90 -4.84 4.26
CA ARG A 17 9.24 -4.68 5.67
C ARG A 17 8.31 -5.45 6.59
N LEU A 18 7.01 -5.50 6.27
CA LEU A 18 6.06 -6.36 6.98
C LEU A 18 6.42 -7.84 6.86
N ALA A 19 6.85 -8.30 5.68
CA ALA A 19 7.31 -9.68 5.50
C ALA A 19 8.57 -9.98 6.32
N GLU A 20 9.54 -9.05 6.37
CA GLU A 20 10.74 -9.17 7.23
C GLU A 20 10.37 -9.25 8.72
N ILE A 21 9.37 -8.49 9.16
CA ILE A 21 8.89 -8.54 10.54
C ILE A 21 8.26 -9.91 10.84
N THR A 22 7.44 -10.45 9.95
CA THR A 22 6.87 -11.79 10.08
C THR A 22 7.97 -12.86 10.12
N GLU A 23 8.91 -12.80 9.18
CA GLU A 23 10.05 -13.72 9.13
C GLU A 23 10.91 -13.64 10.41
N TRP A 24 11.08 -12.44 10.97
CA TRP A 24 11.76 -12.29 12.25
C TRP A 24 11.06 -13.08 13.36
N PHE A 25 9.73 -12.97 13.49
CA PHE A 25 8.95 -13.72 14.49
C PHE A 25 9.02 -15.23 14.27
N ASP A 26 8.90 -15.70 13.03
CA ASP A 26 8.90 -17.13 12.71
C ASP A 26 10.23 -17.82 13.00
N ASN A 27 11.33 -17.06 12.98
CA ASN A 27 12.69 -17.57 13.24
C ASN A 27 13.11 -17.51 14.71
N GLN A 28 12.22 -17.11 15.64
CA GLN A 28 12.54 -17.09 17.07
C GLN A 28 12.18 -18.42 17.73
N GLU A 29 13.16 -19.10 18.35
CA GLU A 29 12.92 -20.27 19.21
C GLU A 29 12.36 -19.85 20.58
N GLU A 30 12.90 -18.76 21.15
CA GLU A 30 12.34 -18.04 22.30
C GLU A 30 12.19 -16.56 21.94
N ILE A 31 11.02 -15.98 22.20
CA ILE A 31 10.72 -14.60 21.82
C ILE A 31 11.14 -13.64 22.93
N ASP A 32 12.03 -12.70 22.60
CA ASP A 32 12.20 -11.47 23.39
C ASP A 32 10.93 -10.61 23.25
N VAL A 33 10.18 -10.49 24.35
CA VAL A 33 8.91 -9.77 24.39
C VAL A 33 9.07 -8.27 24.17
N GLU A 34 10.16 -7.65 24.63
CA GLU A 34 10.40 -6.21 24.44
C GLU A 34 10.69 -5.91 22.97
N GLU A 35 11.52 -6.74 22.33
CA GLU A 35 11.84 -6.60 20.92
C GLU A 35 10.63 -6.93 20.03
N GLY A 36 9.87 -7.97 20.39
CA GLY A 36 8.61 -8.30 19.74
C GLY A 36 7.61 -7.14 19.80
N LEU A 37 7.49 -6.47 20.95
CA LEU A 37 6.60 -5.32 21.09
C LEU A 37 7.03 -4.15 20.18
N LYS A 38 8.33 -3.91 19.99
CA LYS A 38 8.81 -2.89 19.03
C LYS A 38 8.43 -3.25 17.60
N LYS A 39 8.63 -4.50 17.19
CA LYS A 39 8.29 -5.00 15.85
C LYS A 39 6.78 -4.89 15.57
N VAL A 40 5.93 -5.19 16.55
CA VAL A 40 4.47 -5.02 16.43
C VAL A 40 4.08 -3.56 16.24
N LYS A 41 4.71 -2.63 16.97
CA LYS A 41 4.45 -1.19 16.81
C LYS A 41 4.86 -0.71 15.41
N GLU A 42 6.04 -1.12 14.94
CA GLU A 42 6.53 -0.82 13.60
C GLU A 42 5.56 -1.36 12.54
N ALA A 43 5.13 -2.63 12.66
CA ALA A 43 4.17 -3.23 11.74
C ALA A 43 2.83 -2.48 11.73
N ALA A 44 2.34 -2.03 12.89
CA ALA A 44 1.09 -1.27 12.97
C ALA A 44 1.16 0.06 12.19
N GLU A 45 2.28 0.78 12.29
CA GLU A 45 2.51 2.02 11.53
C GLU A 45 2.59 1.74 10.02
N LEU A 46 3.33 0.72 9.62
CA LEU A 46 3.45 0.30 8.21
C LEU A 46 2.09 -0.10 7.61
N ILE A 47 1.29 -0.86 8.35
CA ILE A 47 -0.07 -1.27 7.91
C ILE A 47 -0.96 -0.04 7.74
N ARG A 48 -0.90 0.91 8.69
CA ARG A 48 -1.70 2.14 8.61
C ARG A 48 -1.34 2.93 7.35
N ALA A 49 -0.05 3.20 7.13
CA ALA A 49 0.42 3.92 5.95
C ALA A 49 0.05 3.19 4.65
N SER A 50 0.19 1.86 4.63
CA SER A 50 -0.16 1.03 3.48
C SER A 50 -1.65 1.11 3.12
N LYS A 51 -2.54 1.10 4.13
CA LYS A 51 -3.99 1.27 3.93
C LYS A 51 -4.35 2.63 3.36
N GLU A 52 -3.72 3.70 3.86
CA GLU A 52 -3.91 5.05 3.33
C GLU A 52 -3.48 5.13 1.86
N ARG A 53 -2.31 4.55 1.52
CA ARG A 53 -1.83 4.51 0.13
C ARG A 53 -2.73 3.69 -0.80
N LEU A 54 -3.22 2.54 -0.34
CA LEU A 54 -4.16 1.71 -1.10
C LEU A 54 -5.46 2.47 -1.40
N LYS A 55 -6.00 3.20 -0.43
CA LYS A 55 -7.19 4.04 -0.64
C LYS A 55 -6.96 5.12 -1.70
N THR A 56 -5.79 5.76 -1.69
CA THR A 56 -5.45 6.73 -2.75
C THR A 56 -5.42 6.08 -4.12
N ILE A 57 -4.81 4.89 -4.23
CA ILE A 57 -4.75 4.14 -5.49
C ILE A 57 -6.17 3.76 -5.96
N GLU A 58 -7.03 3.26 -5.06
CA GLU A 58 -8.42 2.93 -5.37
C GLU A 58 -9.18 4.14 -5.92
N ASN A 59 -9.04 5.31 -5.31
CA ASN A 59 -9.66 6.55 -5.80
C ASN A 59 -9.15 6.93 -7.20
N GLU A 60 -7.85 6.81 -7.48
CA GLU A 60 -7.27 7.07 -8.80
C GLU A 60 -7.88 6.12 -9.87
N PHE A 61 -8.08 4.84 -9.54
CA PHE A 61 -8.75 3.89 -10.45
C PHE A 61 -10.20 4.28 -10.72
N GLU A 62 -10.95 4.70 -9.70
CA GLU A 62 -12.33 5.16 -9.86
C GLU A 62 -12.44 6.42 -10.72
N GLU A 63 -11.50 7.36 -10.61
CA GLU A 63 -11.43 8.54 -11.48
C GLU A 63 -11.16 8.16 -12.94
N ILE A 64 -10.21 7.25 -13.18
CA ILE A 64 -9.92 6.75 -14.54
C ILE A 64 -11.16 6.08 -15.14
N LYS A 65 -11.86 5.25 -14.36
CA LYS A 65 -13.07 4.56 -14.81
C LYS A 65 -14.16 5.55 -15.21
N LYS A 66 -14.39 6.60 -14.41
CA LYS A 66 -15.38 7.65 -14.73
C LYS A 66 -15.02 8.38 -16.02
N GLY A 67 -13.75 8.74 -16.21
CA GLY A 67 -13.30 9.38 -17.45
C GLY A 67 -13.59 8.53 -18.68
N ILE A 68 -13.33 7.23 -18.63
CA ILE A 68 -13.63 6.29 -19.73
C ILE A 68 -15.16 6.19 -19.97
N GLU A 69 -15.96 6.15 -18.91
CA GLU A 69 -17.43 6.11 -19.01
C GLU A 69 -18.05 7.42 -19.54
N GLU A 70 -17.42 8.57 -19.30
CA GLU A 70 -17.85 9.86 -19.82
C GLU A 70 -17.49 9.98 -21.31
N GLU A 71 -16.25 9.66 -21.70
CA GLU A 71 -15.81 9.62 -23.11
C GLU A 71 -16.72 8.71 -23.96
N THR A 72 -17.09 7.54 -23.45
CA THR A 72 -17.97 6.60 -24.18
C THR A 72 -19.43 7.03 -24.27
N LYS A 73 -19.90 7.95 -23.41
CA LYS A 73 -21.26 8.53 -23.52
C LYS A 73 -21.28 9.66 -24.55
N GLU A 74 -20.25 10.50 -24.57
CA GLU A 74 -20.14 11.60 -25.55
C GLU A 74 -20.09 11.08 -27.00
N ASP A 75 -19.46 9.94 -27.25
CA ASP A 75 -19.42 9.29 -28.57
C ASP A 75 -20.76 8.66 -29.01
N GLN A 76 -21.70 8.41 -28.08
CA GLN A 76 -23.00 7.81 -28.38
C GLN A 76 -24.11 8.84 -28.60
N ASP A 77 -23.92 10.06 -28.07
CA ASP A 77 -24.87 11.18 -28.17
C ASP A 77 -24.53 12.17 -29.31
N ALA A 78 -23.44 11.94 -30.06
CA ALA A 78 -22.99 12.71 -31.23
C ALA A 78 -23.39 12.09 -32.58
#